data_AF-A0A0H3CB28-F1
#
_entry.id   AF-A0A0H3CB28-F1
#
_cell.length_a   1.000
_cell.length_b   1.000
_cell.length_c   1.000
_cell.angle_alpha   90.00
_cell.angle_beta   90.00
_cell.angle_gamma   90.00
#
_symmetry.space_group_name_H-M   'P 1'
#
loop_
_entity.id
_entity.type
_entity.pdbx_description
1 polymer ?
#
loop_
_entity_poly.entity_id
_entity_poly.type
_entity_poly.pdbx_seq_one_letter_code
_entity_poly.pdbx_strand_id
1 'polypeptide(L)'
;MTAPRCGGRLGRMKAALKSGKKSVDRTQLALMTLATCVCGVLAVLGAVLAIFTPLVFDRAGNALNPIAWLGFAFAALFWVVCLLGPLAGWILWRKGASPLAWAAMITPLAWGAATVTLLQFVPV
;
A
#
# COMPACT_ATOMS: atom_id res chain seq x y z
N MET A 1 -42.28 38.58 -23.61
CA MET A 1 -41.36 38.53 -22.45
C MET A 1 -40.82 37.11 -22.32
N THR A 2 -39.61 36.85 -22.80
CA THR A 2 -38.97 35.51 -22.78
C THR A 2 -37.94 35.47 -21.65
N ALA A 3 -38.23 34.69 -20.61
CA ALA A 3 -37.30 34.45 -19.49
C ALA A 3 -36.01 33.76 -19.99
N PRO A 4 -34.83 34.06 -19.43
CA PRO A 4 -33.56 33.54 -19.94
C PRO A 4 -33.41 32.04 -19.66
N ARG A 5 -33.15 31.25 -20.71
CA ARG A 5 -32.84 29.80 -20.68
C ARG A 5 -31.52 29.44 -19.96
N CYS A 6 -30.93 30.34 -19.18
CA CYS A 6 -29.61 30.17 -18.55
C CYS A 6 -29.59 29.16 -17.38
N GLY A 7 -30.71 28.98 -16.66
CA GLY A 7 -30.78 28.05 -15.52
C GLY A 7 -30.60 26.57 -15.89
N GLY A 8 -31.08 26.16 -17.08
CA GLY A 8 -31.05 24.76 -17.52
C GLY A 8 -29.67 24.25 -17.96
N ARG A 9 -28.75 25.13 -18.38
CA ARG A 9 -27.35 24.76 -18.68
C ARG A 9 -26.52 24.63 -17.41
N LEU A 10 -26.68 25.55 -16.46
CA LEU A 10 -25.99 25.46 -15.16
C LEU A 10 -26.40 24.20 -14.37
N GLY A 11 -27.67 23.82 -14.40
CA GLY A 11 -28.14 22.56 -13.80
C GLY A 11 -27.48 21.31 -14.40
N ARG A 12 -27.36 21.27 -15.74
CA ARG A 12 -26.67 20.15 -16.43
C ARG A 12 -25.18 20.10 -16.15
N MET A 13 -24.50 21.24 -16.10
CA MET A 13 -23.08 21.31 -15.74
C MET A 13 -22.82 20.88 -14.28
N LYS A 14 -23.67 21.31 -13.34
CA LYS A 14 -23.60 20.84 -11.94
C LYS A 14 -23.82 19.33 -11.81
N ALA A 15 -24.77 18.78 -12.57
CA ALA A 15 -25.03 17.34 -12.58
C ALA A 15 -23.85 16.55 -13.19
N ALA A 16 -23.25 17.03 -14.28
CA ALA A 16 -22.07 16.41 -14.89
C ALA A 16 -20.84 16.45 -13.96
N LEU A 17 -20.56 17.59 -13.32
CA LEU A 17 -19.48 17.71 -12.34
C LEU A 17 -19.71 16.83 -11.11
N LYS A 18 -20.95 16.78 -10.59
CA LYS A 18 -21.31 15.91 -9.47
C LYS A 18 -21.22 14.43 -9.84
N SER A 19 -21.56 14.07 -11.08
CA SER A 19 -21.43 12.72 -11.62
C SER A 19 -19.96 12.32 -11.81
N GLY A 20 -19.13 13.22 -12.36
CA GLY A 20 -17.69 13.00 -12.51
C GLY A 20 -16.98 12.87 -11.16
N LYS A 21 -17.33 13.71 -10.18
CA LYS A 21 -16.81 13.59 -8.81
C LYS A 21 -17.19 12.26 -8.17
N LYS A 22 -18.44 11.80 -8.34
CA LYS A 22 -18.91 10.51 -7.84
C LYS A 22 -18.23 9.30 -8.49
N SER A 23 -17.91 9.36 -9.79
CA SER A 23 -17.22 8.25 -10.45
C SER A 23 -15.76 8.17 -10.03
N VAL A 24 -15.06 9.30 -9.95
CA VAL A 24 -13.68 9.37 -9.45
C VAL A 24 -13.58 8.82 -8.02
N ASP A 25 -14.53 9.18 -7.14
CA ASP A 25 -14.59 8.65 -5.76
C ASP A 25 -14.76 7.12 -5.75
N ARG A 26 -15.64 6.57 -6.58
CA ARG A 26 -15.87 5.12 -6.68
C ARG A 26 -14.65 4.38 -7.23
N THR A 27 -14.01 4.92 -8.25
CA THR A 27 -12.80 4.32 -8.82
C THR A 27 -11.67 4.33 -7.81
N GLN A 28 -11.46 5.42 -7.07
CA GLN A 28 -10.43 5.46 -6.04
C GLN A 28 -10.73 4.51 -4.87
N LEU A 29 -11.99 4.39 -4.46
CA LEU A 29 -12.41 3.40 -3.47
C LEU A 29 -12.11 1.96 -3.95
N ALA A 30 -12.43 1.65 -5.21
CA ALA A 30 -12.15 0.36 -5.81
C ALA A 30 -10.64 0.06 -5.86
N LEU A 31 -9.83 1.05 -6.25
CA LEU A 31 -8.37 0.93 -6.29
C LEU A 31 -7.76 0.73 -4.90
N MET A 32 -8.23 1.46 -3.88
CA MET A 32 -7.78 1.24 -2.49
C MET A 32 -8.16 -0.15 -1.97
N THR A 33 -9.35 -0.63 -2.33
CA THR A 33 -9.80 -1.98 -1.96
C THR A 33 -8.93 -3.03 -2.63
N LEU A 34 -8.66 -2.88 -3.94
CA LEU A 34 -7.76 -3.76 -4.69
C LEU A 34 -6.35 -3.78 -4.07
N ALA A 35 -5.79 -2.61 -3.77
CA ALA A 35 -4.47 -2.49 -3.12
C ALA A 35 -4.45 -3.19 -1.74
N THR A 36 -5.54 -3.07 -0.98
CA THR A 36 -5.69 -3.76 0.31
C THR A 36 -5.74 -5.28 0.13
N CYS A 37 -6.48 -5.79 -0.86
CA CYS A 37 -6.53 -7.21 -1.16
C CYS A 37 -5.15 -7.75 -1.57
N VAL A 38 -4.44 -7.04 -2.44
CA VAL A 38 -3.07 -7.39 -2.84
C VAL A 38 -2.14 -7.43 -1.62
N CYS A 39 -2.21 -6.43 -0.75
CA CYS A 39 -1.43 -6.41 0.49
C CYS A 39 -1.82 -7.57 1.42
N GLY A 40 -3.08 -7.96 1.48
CA GLY A 40 -3.53 -9.12 2.25
C GLY A 40 -2.90 -10.44 1.76
N VAL A 41 -2.89 -10.66 0.44
CA VAL A 41 -2.21 -11.83 -0.16
C VAL A 41 -0.71 -11.81 0.12
N LEU A 42 -0.07 -10.65 -0.05
CA LEU A 42 1.36 -10.47 0.26
C LEU A 42 1.66 -10.67 1.75
N ALA A 43 0.77 -10.26 2.66
CA ALA A 43 0.93 -10.47 4.09
C ALA A 43 0.94 -11.96 4.43
N VAL A 44 0.05 -12.76 3.82
CA VAL A 44 0.03 -14.22 4.01
C VAL A 44 1.35 -14.84 3.53
N LEU A 45 1.79 -14.51 2.32
CA LEU A 45 3.07 -14.98 1.79
C LEU A 45 4.24 -14.55 2.69
N GLY A 46 4.25 -13.30 3.12
CA GLY A 46 5.24 -12.74 4.03
C GLY A 46 5.26 -13.43 5.39
N ALA A 47 4.11 -13.78 5.95
CA ALA A 47 4.01 -14.48 7.22
C ALA A 47 4.53 -15.91 7.12
N VAL A 48 4.24 -16.61 6.01
CA VAL A 48 4.82 -17.94 5.74
C VAL A 48 6.34 -17.83 5.62
N LEU A 49 6.84 -16.88 4.82
CA LEU A 49 8.28 -16.65 4.70
C LEU A 49 8.93 -16.28 6.04
N ALA A 50 8.25 -15.51 6.88
CA ALA A 50 8.73 -15.11 8.21
C ALA A 50 9.07 -16.32 9.12
N ILE A 51 8.33 -17.42 8.99
CA ILE A 51 8.60 -18.67 9.71
C ILE A 51 9.94 -19.28 9.27
N PHE A 52 10.28 -19.14 7.99
CA PHE A 52 11.49 -19.67 7.38
C PHE A 52 12.65 -18.69 7.41
N THR A 53 12.44 -17.41 7.71
CA THR A 53 13.51 -16.40 7.74
C THR A 53 14.72 -16.75 8.63
N PRO A 54 14.58 -17.48 9.76
CA PRO A 54 15.75 -17.92 10.54
C PRO A 54 16.77 -18.76 9.75
N LEU A 55 16.40 -19.37 8.62
CA LEU A 55 17.31 -20.10 7.72
C LEU A 55 18.50 -19.24 7.24
N VAL A 56 18.36 -17.91 7.24
CA VAL A 56 19.45 -16.98 6.93
C VAL A 56 20.66 -17.17 7.86
N PHE A 57 20.45 -17.67 9.08
CA PHE A 57 21.50 -17.91 10.07
C PHE A 57 22.09 -19.33 10.05
N ASP A 58 21.60 -20.22 9.19
CA ASP A 58 22.07 -21.62 9.11
C ASP A 58 23.53 -21.72 8.64
N ARG A 59 23.99 -20.71 7.88
CA ARG A 59 25.38 -20.60 7.45
C ARG A 59 26.28 -20.11 8.59
N ALA A 60 27.39 -20.83 8.81
CA ALA A 60 28.43 -20.45 9.75
C ALA A 60 28.92 -19.00 9.49
N GLY A 61 28.87 -18.16 10.52
CA GLY A 61 29.29 -16.76 10.47
C GLY A 61 28.18 -15.73 10.23
N ASN A 62 27.00 -16.13 9.73
CA ASN A 62 25.90 -15.16 9.50
C ASN A 62 25.30 -14.61 10.80
N ALA A 63 25.41 -15.34 11.93
CA ALA A 63 24.99 -14.83 13.24
C ALA A 63 25.76 -13.57 13.69
N LEU A 64 27.00 -13.40 13.22
CA LEU A 64 27.85 -12.24 13.51
C LEU A 64 27.74 -11.14 12.44
N ASN A 65 27.03 -11.40 11.34
CA ASN A 65 26.90 -10.47 10.23
C ASN A 65 25.72 -9.50 10.47
N PRO A 66 25.95 -8.19 10.65
CA PRO A 66 24.86 -7.23 10.88
C PRO A 66 23.89 -7.11 9.70
N ILE A 67 24.34 -7.40 8.47
CA ILE A 67 23.50 -7.37 7.27
C ILE A 67 22.50 -8.52 7.29
N ALA A 68 22.90 -9.70 7.79
CA ALA A 68 21.99 -10.85 7.95
C ALA A 68 20.87 -10.53 8.96
N TRP A 69 21.19 -9.85 10.05
CA TRP A 69 20.19 -9.36 11.01
C TRP A 69 19.23 -8.33 10.41
N LEU A 70 19.73 -7.39 9.60
CA LEU A 70 18.88 -6.43 8.88
C LEU A 70 17.95 -7.13 7.89
N GLY A 71 18.49 -8.05 7.07
CA GLY A 71 17.70 -8.85 6.14
C GLY A 71 16.61 -9.66 6.87
N PHE A 72 16.97 -10.31 7.98
CA PHE A 72 16.03 -11.01 8.84
C PHE A 72 14.92 -10.09 9.36
N ALA A 73 15.28 -8.93 9.93
CA ALA A 73 14.29 -8.00 10.49
C ALA A 73 13.33 -7.47 9.42
N PHE A 74 13.85 -7.09 8.25
CA PHE A 74 13.02 -6.61 7.14
C PHE A 74 12.08 -7.69 6.62
N ALA A 75 12.57 -8.91 6.42
CA ALA A 75 11.75 -10.03 5.96
C ALA A 75 10.71 -10.44 7.00
N ALA A 76 11.09 -10.54 8.28
CA ALA A 76 10.20 -10.92 9.37
C ALA A 76 9.09 -9.89 9.63
N LEU A 77 9.36 -8.60 9.40
CA LEU A 77 8.38 -7.51 9.60
C LEU A 77 7.52 -7.23 8.36
N PHE A 78 7.85 -7.79 7.20
CA PHE A 78 7.16 -7.48 5.95
C PHE A 78 5.65 -7.69 6.03
N TRP A 79 5.19 -8.80 6.63
CA TRP A 79 3.75 -9.08 6.78
C TRP A 79 3.04 -8.04 7.66
N VAL A 80 3.71 -7.54 8.70
CA VAL A 80 3.19 -6.47 9.57
C VAL A 80 3.02 -5.19 8.75
N VAL A 81 4.02 -4.83 7.95
CA VAL A 81 3.96 -3.64 7.08
C VAL A 81 2.85 -3.77 6.04
N CYS A 82 2.64 -4.97 5.46
CA CYS A 82 1.53 -5.25 4.56
C CYS A 82 0.15 -5.06 5.20
N LEU A 83 0.01 -5.19 6.53
CA LEU A 83 -1.25 -4.91 7.23
C LEU A 83 -1.35 -3.44 7.64
N LEU A 84 -0.26 -2.85 8.15
CA LEU A 84 -0.24 -1.48 8.64
C LEU A 84 -0.33 -0.44 7.51
N GLY A 85 0.27 -0.69 6.36
CA GLY A 85 0.22 0.20 5.20
C GLY A 85 -1.22 0.51 4.75
N PRO A 86 -2.02 -0.52 4.41
CA PRO A 86 -3.42 -0.34 4.08
C PRO A 86 -4.25 0.27 5.21
N LEU A 87 -4.04 -0.16 6.46
CA LEU A 87 -4.76 0.39 7.61
C LEU A 87 -4.52 1.90 7.74
N ALA A 88 -3.26 2.34 7.71
CA ALA A 88 -2.90 3.75 7.73
C ALA A 88 -3.45 4.49 6.50
N GLY A 89 -3.39 3.87 5.33
CA GLY A 89 -3.96 4.40 4.08
C GLY A 89 -5.45 4.68 4.21
N TRP A 90 -6.24 3.74 4.75
CA TRP A 90 -7.67 3.93 4.98
C TRP A 90 -7.98 5.02 6.01
N ILE A 91 -7.19 5.12 7.08
CA ILE A 91 -7.35 6.17 8.09
C ILE A 91 -7.09 7.56 7.46
N LEU A 92 -6.01 7.69 6.69
CA LEU A 92 -5.64 8.93 5.99
C LEU A 92 -6.64 9.30 4.90
N TRP A 93 -7.21 8.30 4.21
CA TRP A 93 -8.27 8.49 3.23
C TRP A 93 -9.52 9.10 3.86
N ARG A 94 -9.98 8.56 5.00
CA ARG A 94 -11.13 9.11 5.75
C ARG A 94 -10.90 10.54 6.23
N LYS A 95 -9.65 10.93 6.46
CA LYS A 95 -9.24 12.30 6.82
C LYS A 95 -9.16 13.25 5.62
N GLY A 96 -9.45 12.78 4.40
CA GLY A 96 -9.35 13.58 3.16
C GLY A 96 -7.93 13.79 2.66
N ALA A 97 -6.93 13.13 3.25
CA ALA A 97 -5.53 13.24 2.89
C ALA A 97 -5.13 12.20 1.83
N SER A 98 -5.77 12.25 0.65
CA SER A 98 -5.56 11.29 -0.45
C SER A 98 -4.09 11.03 -0.84
N PRO A 99 -3.18 12.03 -0.97
CA PRO A 99 -1.80 11.73 -1.35
C PRO A 99 -1.04 10.95 -0.27
N LEU A 100 -1.26 11.29 1.01
CA LEU A 100 -0.67 10.55 2.14
C LEU A 100 -1.26 9.14 2.25
N ALA A 101 -2.55 8.97 1.96
CA ALA A 101 -3.20 7.67 1.95
C ALA A 101 -2.57 6.73 0.90
N TRP A 102 -2.27 7.26 -0.29
CA TRP A 102 -1.56 6.50 -1.33
C TRP A 102 -0.10 6.24 -0.99
N ALA A 103 0.58 7.17 -0.33
CA ALA A 103 1.94 6.95 0.16
C ALA A 103 2.00 5.76 1.14
N ALA A 104 1.03 5.67 2.05
CA ALA A 104 0.91 4.54 2.99
C ALA A 104 0.61 3.20 2.27
N MET A 105 -0.17 3.23 1.18
CA MET A 105 -0.47 2.04 0.37
C MET A 105 0.75 1.51 -0.40
N ILE A 106 1.74 2.35 -0.70
CA ILE A 106 2.98 1.96 -1.41
C ILE A 106 4.07 1.50 -0.42
N THR A 107 3.96 1.85 0.86
CA THR A 107 4.94 1.46 1.90
C THR A 107 5.29 -0.04 1.89
N PRO A 108 4.32 -0.99 1.78
CA PRO A 108 4.64 -2.41 1.70
C PRO A 108 5.54 -2.76 0.50
N LEU A 109 5.31 -2.16 -0.66
CA LEU A 109 6.13 -2.40 -1.86
C LEU A 109 7.55 -1.87 -1.67
N ALA A 110 7.70 -0.66 -1.11
CA ALA A 110 9.01 -0.10 -0.81
C ALA A 110 9.78 -0.96 0.21
N TRP A 111 9.09 -1.47 1.23
CA TRP A 111 9.67 -2.37 2.22
C TRP A 111 10.10 -3.69 1.61
N GLY A 112 9.26 -4.29 0.76
CA GLY A 112 9.57 -5.52 0.04
C GLY A 112 10.80 -5.36 -0.86
N ALA A 113 10.88 -4.26 -1.61
CA ALA A 113 12.04 -3.94 -2.45
C ALA A 113 13.33 -3.78 -1.61
N ALA A 114 13.25 -3.07 -0.48
CA ALA A 114 14.38 -2.94 0.44
C ALA A 114 14.82 -4.31 1.00
N THR A 115 13.87 -5.18 1.32
CA THR A 115 14.13 -6.54 1.80
C THR A 115 14.90 -7.36 0.76
N VAL A 116 14.45 -7.36 -0.50
CA VAL A 116 15.13 -8.07 -1.59
C VAL A 116 16.55 -7.55 -1.78
N THR A 117 16.74 -6.23 -1.78
CA THR A 117 18.06 -5.62 -1.90
C THR A 117 18.99 -6.02 -0.75
N LEU A 118 18.52 -6.03 0.49
CA LEU A 118 19.31 -6.46 1.64
C LEU A 118 19.72 -7.93 1.54
N LEU A 119 18.80 -8.80 1.13
CA LEU A 119 19.05 -10.23 1.00
C LEU A 119 20.10 -10.56 -0.06
N GLN A 120 20.29 -9.73 -1.10
CA GLN A 120 21.36 -9.90 -2.07
C GLN A 120 22.77 -9.76 -1.47
N PHE A 121 22.90 -9.05 -0.36
CA PHE A 121 24.18 -8.87 0.34
C PHE A 121 24.41 -9.91 1.45
N VAL A 122 23.43 -10.79 1.70
CA VAL A 122 23.60 -11.87 2.66
C VAL A 122 24.22 -13.06 1.92
N PRO A 123 25.42 -13.52 2.33
CA PRO A 123 26.05 -14.65 1.68
C PRO A 123 25.21 -15.91 1.91
N VAL A 124 24.80 -16.54 0.79
CA VAL A 124 24.19 -17.88 0.74
C VAL A 124 25.23 -18.95 0.90
#